data_AF-A0A956X262-F1
#
_entry.id   AF-A0A956X262-F1
#
_cell.length_a   1.000
_cell.length_b   1.000
_cell.length_c   1.000
_cell.angle_alpha   90.00
_cell.angle_beta   90.00
_cell.angle_gamma   90.00
#
_symmetry.space_group_name_H-M   'P 1'
#
loop_
_entity.id
_entity.type
_entity.pdbx_description
1 polymer ?
#
loop_
_entity_poly.entity_id
_entity_poly.type
_entity_poly.pdbx_seq_one_letter_code
_entity_poly.pdbx_strand_id
1 'polypeptide(L)'
;MEIAPGIYSMSQRQGAYVHAFLLDDGNGLTLIDTLYDTDAHRILAELQRIGKTPQDIKHIIMTHCHRSHLGGLARLKELSGAPIYAHEWE
;
A
#
# COMPACT_ATOMS: atom_id res chain seq x y z
N MET A 1 2.61 -3.85 -10.78
CA MET A 1 2.20 -3.94 -12.20
C MET A 1 1.07 -2.98 -12.45
N GLU A 2 1.14 -2.15 -13.48
CA GLU A 2 0.02 -1.28 -13.87
C GLU A 2 -1.11 -2.13 -14.49
N ILE A 3 -2.31 -2.02 -13.93
CA ILE A 3 -3.50 -2.77 -14.36
C ILE A 3 -4.54 -1.88 -15.06
N ALA A 4 -4.44 -0.57 -14.84
CA ALA A 4 -5.17 0.50 -15.53
C ALA A 4 -4.35 1.79 -15.36
N PRO A 5 -4.59 2.85 -16.16
CA PRO A 5 -3.86 4.11 -16.04
C PRO A 5 -3.83 4.62 -14.60
N GLY A 6 -2.64 4.75 -14.01
CA GLY A 6 -2.46 5.22 -12.64
C GLY A 6 -2.83 4.21 -11.54
N ILE A 7 -3.18 2.96 -11.88
CA ILE A 7 -3.54 1.92 -10.92
C ILE A 7 -2.52 0.78 -11.00
N TYR A 8 -1.79 0.57 -9.90
CA TYR A 8 -0.75 -0.44 -9.81
C TYR A 8 -1.12 -1.48 -8.77
N SER A 9 -1.06 -2.77 -9.13
CA SER A 9 -1.25 -3.88 -8.20
C SER A 9 0.09 -4.53 -7.84
N MET A 10 0.25 -4.83 -6.55
CA MET A 10 1.30 -5.69 -6.01
C MET A 10 0.62 -6.87 -5.32
N SER A 11 1.15 -8.08 -5.49
CA SER A 11 0.60 -9.28 -4.87
C SER A 11 1.67 -10.04 -4.09
N GLN A 12 1.21 -10.85 -3.14
CA GLN A 12 2.06 -11.75 -2.36
C GLN A 12 1.30 -13.07 -2.10
N ARG A 13 2.03 -14.16 -1.80
CA ARG A 13 1.48 -15.53 -1.65
C ARG A 13 1.75 -16.19 -0.28
N GLN A 14 2.46 -15.52 0.60
CA GLN A 14 2.79 -15.95 1.95
C GLN A 14 1.56 -15.83 2.86
N GLY A 15 1.09 -16.97 3.38
CA GLY A 15 -0.11 -17.07 4.22
C GLY A 15 -1.44 -17.03 3.42
N ALA A 16 -1.60 -16.08 2.50
CA ALA A 16 -2.77 -15.95 1.63
C ALA A 16 -2.41 -15.29 0.29
N TYR A 17 -3.24 -15.47 -0.74
CA TYR A 17 -3.13 -14.73 -1.99
C TYR A 17 -3.86 -13.38 -1.85
N VAL A 18 -3.09 -12.33 -1.65
CA VAL A 18 -3.63 -10.98 -1.36
C VAL A 18 -2.93 -9.93 -2.23
N HIS A 19 -3.60 -8.80 -2.36
CA HIS A 19 -3.13 -7.66 -3.15
C HIS A 19 -3.03 -6.41 -2.29
N ALA A 20 -2.13 -5.53 -2.70
CA ALA A 20 -2.14 -4.12 -2.36
C ALA A 20 -2.18 -3.31 -3.66
N PHE A 21 -2.69 -2.08 -3.58
CA PHE A 21 -2.85 -1.22 -4.74
C PHE A 21 -2.31 0.18 -4.48
N LEU A 22 -1.63 0.76 -5.48
CA LEU A 22 -1.32 2.19 -5.53
C LEU A 22 -2.20 2.83 -6.59
N LEU A 23 -2.88 3.90 -6.20
CA LEU A 23 -3.70 4.73 -7.08
C LEU A 23 -3.04 6.11 -7.18
N ASP A 24 -2.65 6.52 -8.38
CA ASP A 24 -2.14 7.84 -8.71
C ASP A 24 -3.24 8.65 -9.40
N ASP A 25 -3.76 9.66 -8.72
CA ASP A 25 -4.79 10.57 -9.24
C ASP A 25 -4.21 11.91 -9.74
N GLY A 26 -2.88 12.04 -9.77
CA GLY A 26 -2.17 13.27 -10.11
C GLY A 26 -1.95 14.25 -8.95
N ASN A 27 -2.63 14.09 -7.81
CA ASN A 27 -2.45 14.91 -6.60
C ASN A 27 -1.66 14.18 -5.50
N GLY A 28 -1.43 12.88 -5.69
CA GLY A 28 -0.67 12.04 -4.78
C GLY A 28 -1.06 10.59 -4.95
N LEU A 29 -0.53 9.74 -4.07
CA LEU A 29 -0.83 8.32 -4.07
C LEU A 29 -1.79 7.97 -2.94
N THR A 30 -2.79 7.15 -3.27
CA THR A 30 -3.55 6.38 -2.29
C THR A 30 -3.05 4.94 -2.30
N LEU A 31 -2.61 4.46 -1.15
CA LEU A 31 -2.23 3.07 -0.95
C LEU A 31 -3.43 2.31 -0.35
N ILE A 32 -3.81 1.19 -0.95
CA ILE A 32 -4.83 0.28 -0.42
C ILE A 32 -4.14 -1.01 0.01
N ASP A 33 -4.28 -1.36 1.29
CA ASP A 33 -3.57 -2.44 1.99
C ASP A 33 -2.03 -2.35 1.89
N THR A 34 -1.35 -3.15 2.70
CA THR A 34 0.10 -3.09 2.92
C THR A 34 0.79 -4.47 2.94
N LEU A 35 0.09 -5.50 2.44
CA LEU A 35 0.60 -6.87 2.34
C LEU A 35 1.01 -7.47 3.72
N TYR A 36 1.91 -8.46 3.72
CA TYR A 36 2.33 -9.20 4.92
C TYR A 36 3.48 -8.51 5.68
N ASP A 37 3.78 -8.92 6.92
CA ASP A 37 4.66 -8.24 7.89
C ASP A 37 6.03 -7.79 7.39
N THR A 38 6.55 -8.44 6.34
CA THR A 38 7.86 -8.11 5.76
C THR A 38 7.76 -7.33 4.46
N ASP A 39 6.58 -7.14 3.87
CA ASP A 39 6.38 -6.73 2.48
C ASP A 39 6.36 -5.21 2.22
N ALA A 40 6.61 -4.38 3.24
CA ALA A 40 6.80 -2.94 3.02
C ALA A 40 7.84 -2.66 1.92
N HIS A 41 8.90 -3.46 1.84
CA HIS A 41 9.92 -3.37 0.79
C HIS A 41 9.36 -3.55 -0.64
N ARG A 42 8.30 -4.37 -0.82
CA ARG A 42 7.65 -4.55 -2.13
C ARG A 42 6.95 -3.27 -2.57
N ILE A 43 6.30 -2.61 -1.64
CA ILE A 43 5.58 -1.35 -1.88
C ILE A 43 6.60 -0.25 -2.19
N LEU A 44 7.69 -0.17 -1.42
CA LEU A 44 8.79 0.75 -1.68
C LEU A 44 9.46 0.51 -3.05
N ALA A 45 9.64 -0.75 -3.44
CA ALA A 45 10.17 -1.10 -4.75
C ALA A 45 9.22 -0.70 -5.88
N GLU A 46 7.91 -0.88 -5.71
CA GLU A 46 6.93 -0.45 -6.72
C GLU A 46 6.89 1.08 -6.84
N LEU A 47 6.92 1.82 -5.73
CA LEU A 47 7.04 3.28 -5.73
C LEU A 47 8.27 3.73 -6.54
N GLN A 48 9.43 3.15 -6.25
CA GLN A 48 10.65 3.46 -6.99
C GLN A 48 10.51 3.15 -8.48
N ARG A 49 9.89 2.01 -8.83
CA ARG A 49 9.65 1.60 -10.22
C ARG A 49 8.79 2.60 -10.99
N ILE A 50 7.83 3.24 -10.33
CA ILE A 50 6.95 4.25 -10.92
C ILE A 50 7.47 5.69 -10.75
N GLY A 51 8.71 5.86 -10.28
CA GLY A 51 9.32 7.18 -10.10
C GLY A 51 8.74 8.01 -8.95
N LYS A 52 8.18 7.33 -7.94
CA LYS A 52 7.57 7.93 -6.74
C LYS A 52 8.37 7.59 -5.49
N THR A 53 8.05 8.30 -4.42
CA THR A 53 8.64 8.19 -3.09
C THR A 53 7.55 7.91 -2.06
N PRO A 54 7.90 7.43 -0.85
CA PRO A 54 6.91 7.26 0.21
C PRO A 54 6.17 8.55 0.56
N GLN A 55 6.79 9.72 0.40
CA GLN A 55 6.18 11.03 0.68
C GLN A 55 5.09 11.42 -0.33
N ASP A 56 5.02 10.72 -1.46
CA ASP A 56 3.93 10.87 -2.42
C ASP A 56 2.64 10.19 -1.95
N ILE A 57 2.71 9.24 -1.00
CA ILE A 57 1.53 8.63 -0.39
C ILE A 57 0.83 9.66 0.50
N LYS A 58 -0.42 9.99 0.16
CA LYS A 58 -1.28 10.92 0.91
C LYS A 58 -2.30 10.20 1.77
N HIS A 59 -2.69 8.98 1.40
CA HIS A 59 -3.66 8.18 2.13
C HIS A 59 -3.25 6.71 2.14
N ILE A 60 -3.45 6.04 3.28
CA ILE A 60 -3.37 4.59 3.39
C ILE A 60 -4.75 4.08 3.81
N ILE A 61 -5.37 3.24 3.00
CA ILE A 61 -6.70 2.68 3.25
C ILE A 61 -6.56 1.19 3.53
N MET A 62 -7.12 0.73 4.64
CA MET A 62 -7.20 -0.68 5.00
C MET A 62 -8.54 -1.25 4.57
N THR A 63 -8.52 -2.39 3.87
CA THR A 63 -9.75 -3.10 3.54
C THR A 63 -10.32 -3.82 4.78
N HIS A 64 -9.44 -4.42 5.58
CA HIS A 64 -9.70 -5.07 6.88
C HIS A 64 -8.37 -5.38 7.59
N CYS A 65 -8.39 -5.73 8.88
CA CYS A 65 -7.23 -5.88 9.75
C CYS A 65 -6.76 -7.33 9.96
N HIS A 66 -6.83 -8.16 8.91
CA HIS A 66 -6.07 -9.41 8.91
C HIS A 66 -4.58 -9.14 8.66
N ARG A 67 -3.72 -9.94 9.30
CA ARG A 67 -2.25 -9.84 9.21
C ARG A 67 -1.72 -9.78 7.78
N SER A 68 -2.39 -10.45 6.84
CA SER A 68 -2.02 -10.46 5.42
C SER A 68 -2.23 -9.14 4.69
N HIS A 69 -2.90 -8.16 5.30
CA HIS A 69 -3.20 -6.85 4.70
C HIS A 69 -2.48 -5.70 5.40
N LEU A 70 -2.21 -5.80 6.70
CA LEU A 70 -1.66 -4.68 7.50
C LEU A 70 -0.17 -4.79 7.82
N GLY A 71 0.52 -5.81 7.31
CA GLY A 71 1.87 -6.13 7.76
C GLY A 71 2.92 -5.06 7.44
N GLY A 72 2.80 -4.36 6.31
CA GLY A 72 3.67 -3.24 5.96
C GLY A 72 3.29 -1.90 6.59
N LEU A 73 2.15 -1.82 7.28
CA LEU A 73 1.49 -0.55 7.65
C LEU A 73 2.35 0.36 8.52
N ALA A 74 2.94 -0.17 9.59
CA ALA A 74 3.72 0.62 10.53
C ALA A 74 4.90 1.34 9.84
N ARG A 75 5.65 0.61 9.01
CA ARG A 75 6.80 1.15 8.29
C ARG A 75 6.39 2.17 7.22
N LEU A 76 5.31 1.90 6.50
CA LEU A 76 4.83 2.82 5.46
C LEU A 76 4.25 4.10 6.06
N LYS A 77 3.58 4.00 7.21
CA LYS A 77 3.14 5.16 8.00
C LYS A 77 4.31 6.02 8.44
N GLU A 78 5.36 5.40 8.98
CA GLU A 78 6.57 6.11 9.41
C GLU A 78 7.24 6.87 8.25
N LEU A 79 7.37 6.24 7.09
CA LEU A 79 8.06 6.82 5.93
C LEU A 79 7.23 7.89 5.20
N SER A 80 5.91 7.69 5.07
CA SER A 80 5.03 8.59 4.31
C SER A 80 4.47 9.73 5.16
N GLY A 81 4.25 9.50 6.46
CA GLY A 81 3.46 10.38 7.31
C GLY A 81 1.94 10.31 7.05
N ALA A 82 1.49 9.57 6.03
CA ALA A 82 0.11 9.59 5.53
C ALA A 82 -0.92 9.13 6.59
N PRO A 83 -2.08 9.79 6.73
CA PRO A 83 -3.18 9.27 7.54
C PRO A 83 -3.62 7.88 7.08
N ILE A 84 -4.09 7.08 8.05
CA ILE A 84 -4.61 5.73 7.84
C ILE A 84 -6.12 5.78 7.99
N TYR A 85 -6.84 5.12 7.08
CA TYR A 85 -8.30 4.99 7.09
C TYR A 85 -8.66 3.51 7.15
N ALA A 86 -9.59 3.17 8.02
CA ALA A 86 -10.14 1.83 8.16
C ALA A 86 -11.62 1.94 8.54
N HIS A 87 -12.36 0.85 8.40
CA HIS A 87 -13.72 0.78 8.95
C HIS A 87 -13.66 0.87 10.48
N GLU A 88 -14.70 1.40 11.13
CA GLU A 88 -14.75 1.60 12.59
C GLU A 88 -14.68 0.31 13.43
N TRP A 89 -14.82 -0.86 12.81
CA TRP A 89 -14.84 -2.16 13.48
C TRP A 89 -13.52 -2.93 13.32
N GLU A 90 -12.53 -2.31 12.69
CA GLU A 90 -11.19 -2.85 12.42
C GLU A 90 -10.12 -2.23 13.31
#